data_AF-A0AAF0UPJ1-F1
#
_entry.id   AF-A0AAF0UPJ1-F1
#
_cell.length_a   1.000
_cell.length_b   1.000
_cell.length_c   1.000
_cell.angle_alpha   90.00
_cell.angle_beta   90.00
_cell.angle_gamma   90.00
#
_symmetry.space_group_name_H-M   'P 1'
#
loop_
_entity.id
_entity.type
_entity.pdbx_description
1 polymer ?
#
loop_
_entity_poly.entity_id
_entity_poly.type
_entity_poly.pdbx_seq_one_letter_code
_entity_poly.pdbx_strand_id
1 'polypeptide(L)'
;MERNMAEENKKNLEFIEEVTTNVDEVQTRVLHEILTRNANVEYLQRLNLNSLQGTINNKITDSKVIEVVIKILKPNSELAGFIEAECSKDSWQGIITRLWPNTKYVDVVVTEAMPQYRPMLDYYCNSLPLVSTMYASSECFFGINLNPLCKPSEVSYTLIPTMGYFEFLPIHRSNEFIDSISIPTPLNEKDEQQLIDLVDVKIGQEYELVVTTYSGLYRYRVGHVLRVAGYKNNAPQFNFIRRENVILSIDLDKTNEFGKPFASSRSLTKIEKFN
;
A
#
# COMPACT_ATOMS: atom_id res chain seq x y z
N MET A 1 -11.46 22.78 -27.61
CA MET A 1 -11.15 21.83 -26.52
C MET A 1 -11.22 20.38 -26.99
N GLU A 2 -12.28 19.95 -27.68
CA GLU A 2 -12.45 18.54 -28.15
C GLU A 2 -11.35 18.02 -29.09
N ARG A 3 -10.85 18.84 -30.03
CA ARG A 3 -9.76 18.41 -30.94
C ARG A 3 -8.46 18.04 -30.21
N ASN A 4 -8.16 18.70 -29.09
CA ASN A 4 -6.95 18.44 -28.32
C ASN A 4 -7.05 17.12 -27.54
N MET A 5 -8.24 16.82 -27.01
CA MET A 5 -8.53 15.59 -26.27
C MET A 5 -8.55 14.36 -27.19
N ALA A 6 -9.09 14.48 -28.40
CA ALA A 6 -9.07 13.40 -29.38
C ALA A 6 -7.63 13.05 -29.82
N GLU A 7 -6.78 14.07 -29.98
CA GLU A 7 -5.37 13.90 -30.36
C GLU A 7 -4.52 13.32 -29.22
N GLU A 8 -4.79 13.73 -27.97
CA GLU A 8 -4.19 13.15 -26.77
C GLU A 8 -4.62 11.69 -26.55
N ASN A 9 -5.90 11.38 -26.72
CA ASN A 9 -6.41 10.01 -26.64
C ASN A 9 -5.80 9.12 -27.73
N LYS A 10 -5.63 9.64 -28.95
CA LYS A 10 -4.96 8.92 -30.03
C LYS A 10 -3.51 8.59 -29.67
N LYS A 11 -2.75 9.55 -29.13
CA LYS A 11 -1.38 9.30 -28.65
C LYS A 11 -1.31 8.29 -27.52
N ASN A 12 -2.27 8.33 -26.59
CA ASN A 12 -2.35 7.36 -25.50
C ASN A 12 -2.62 5.94 -26.02
N LEU A 13 -3.52 5.79 -27.01
CA LEU A 13 -3.81 4.51 -27.64
C LEU A 13 -2.61 3.99 -28.45
N GLU A 14 -1.95 4.85 -29.24
CA GLU A 14 -0.74 4.49 -29.98
C GLU A 14 0.39 4.04 -29.04
N PHE A 15 0.56 4.73 -27.91
CA PHE A 15 1.51 4.31 -26.86
C PHE A 15 1.14 2.95 -26.27
N ILE A 16 -0.14 2.71 -25.94
CA ILE A 16 -0.60 1.42 -25.43
C ILE A 16 -0.33 0.31 -26.45
N GLU A 17 -0.62 0.54 -27.73
CA GLU A 17 -0.39 -0.43 -28.80
C GLU A 17 1.10 -0.71 -29.00
N GLU A 18 1.95 0.32 -28.92
CA GLU A 18 3.41 0.17 -28.95
C GLU A 18 3.91 -0.70 -27.79
N VAL A 19 3.50 -0.38 -26.54
CA VAL A 19 4.01 -1.08 -25.36
C VAL A 19 3.46 -2.50 -25.19
N THR A 20 2.29 -2.78 -25.80
CA THR A 20 1.65 -4.10 -25.77
C THR A 20 2.01 -4.98 -26.97
N THR A 21 2.49 -4.42 -28.09
CA THR A 21 2.99 -5.19 -29.23
C THR A 21 4.40 -5.74 -28.97
N ASN A 22 5.28 -4.93 -28.37
CA ASN A 22 6.69 -5.26 -28.15
C ASN A 22 6.96 -5.54 -26.67
N VAL A 23 6.12 -6.36 -26.03
CA VAL A 23 6.13 -6.57 -24.57
C VAL A 23 7.52 -6.94 -24.04
N ASP A 24 8.24 -7.82 -24.72
CA ASP A 24 9.57 -8.26 -24.29
C ASP A 24 10.60 -7.13 -24.31
N GLU A 25 10.60 -6.30 -25.35
CA GLU A 25 11.50 -5.15 -25.46
C GLU A 25 11.15 -4.07 -24.43
N VAL A 26 9.87 -3.81 -24.24
CA VAL A 26 9.36 -2.84 -23.26
C VAL A 26 9.69 -3.29 -21.84
N GLN A 27 9.46 -4.56 -21.50
CA GLN A 27 9.82 -5.11 -20.20
C GLN A 27 11.34 -5.06 -19.99
N THR A 28 12.14 -5.35 -21.02
CA THR A 28 13.61 -5.22 -20.94
C THR A 28 14.04 -3.76 -20.69
N ARG A 29 13.41 -2.80 -21.38
CA ARG A 29 13.65 -1.36 -21.19
C ARG A 29 13.24 -0.89 -19.80
N VAL A 30 12.05 -1.24 -19.34
CA VAL A 30 11.54 -0.91 -18.00
C VAL A 30 12.43 -1.51 -16.92
N LEU A 31 12.82 -2.77 -17.06
CA LEU A 31 13.73 -3.45 -16.15
C LEU A 31 15.10 -2.74 -16.10
N HIS A 32 15.66 -2.39 -17.26
CA HIS A 32 16.90 -1.61 -17.34
C HIS A 32 16.75 -0.25 -16.65
N GLU A 33 15.64 0.47 -16.85
CA GLU A 33 15.38 1.76 -16.20
C GLU A 33 15.21 1.65 -14.68
N ILE A 34 14.38 0.72 -14.21
CA ILE A 34 14.16 0.45 -12.78
C ILE A 34 15.52 0.23 -12.12
N LEU A 35 16.34 -0.63 -12.71
CA LEU A 35 17.58 -1.02 -12.06
C LEU A 35 18.68 0.02 -12.23
N THR A 36 18.69 0.79 -13.32
CA THR A 36 19.57 1.98 -13.45
C THR A 36 19.24 3.01 -12.36
N ARG A 37 17.94 3.27 -12.13
CA ARG A 37 17.48 4.20 -11.08
C ARG A 37 17.78 3.67 -9.69
N ASN A 38 17.71 2.36 -9.49
CA ASN A 38 17.94 1.70 -8.21
C ASN A 38 19.38 1.17 -8.04
N ALA A 39 20.32 1.52 -8.92
CA ALA A 39 21.69 0.97 -8.92
C ALA A 39 22.43 1.10 -7.57
N ASN A 40 22.02 2.08 -6.76
CA ASN A 40 22.66 2.44 -5.51
C ASN A 40 21.85 2.01 -4.26
N VAL A 41 20.82 1.15 -4.38
CA VAL A 41 19.98 0.75 -3.23
C VAL A 41 20.52 -0.48 -2.48
N GLU A 42 20.46 -0.42 -1.14
CA GLU A 42 20.99 -1.42 -0.20
C GLU A 42 20.45 -2.84 -0.42
N TYR A 43 19.21 -3.03 -0.87
CA TYR A 43 18.63 -4.36 -1.12
C TYR A 43 19.43 -5.18 -2.14
N LEU A 44 19.97 -4.52 -3.17
CA LEU A 44 20.85 -5.18 -4.15
C LEU A 44 22.22 -5.50 -3.55
N GLN A 45 22.68 -4.73 -2.57
CA GLN A 45 23.99 -4.89 -1.92
C GLN A 45 23.96 -5.92 -0.77
N ARG A 46 22.83 -6.05 -0.05
CA ARG A 46 22.59 -7.00 1.05
C ARG A 46 22.61 -8.46 0.59
N LEU A 47 22.53 -8.69 -0.71
CA LEU A 47 22.83 -9.96 -1.35
C LEU A 47 24.34 -10.26 -1.37
N ASN A 48 25.22 -9.50 -0.69
CA ASN A 48 26.68 -9.65 -0.71
C ASN A 48 27.23 -9.77 -2.14
N LEU A 49 26.81 -8.84 -3.00
CA LEU A 49 27.59 -8.50 -4.19
C LEU A 49 28.90 -7.94 -3.65
N ASN A 50 30.03 -8.61 -3.85
CA ASN A 50 31.33 -8.07 -3.44
C ASN A 50 31.58 -6.81 -4.28
N SER A 51 31.18 -5.66 -3.75
CA SER A 51 31.27 -4.33 -4.38
C SER A 51 32.72 -3.91 -4.65
N LEU A 52 33.67 -4.58 -3.99
CA LEU A 52 35.11 -4.50 -4.28
C LEU A 52 35.49 -5.12 -5.63
N GLN A 53 34.77 -6.15 -6.10
CA GLN A 53 35.06 -6.89 -7.34
C GLN A 53 33.99 -6.74 -8.43
N GLY A 54 32.80 -6.22 -8.10
CA GLY A 54 31.68 -6.11 -9.04
C GLY A 54 31.10 -7.49 -9.44
N THR A 55 31.23 -8.48 -8.56
CA THR A 55 30.77 -9.86 -8.83
C THR A 55 29.47 -10.16 -8.08
N ILE A 56 28.60 -10.93 -8.73
CA ILE A 56 27.32 -11.34 -8.16
C ILE A 56 27.51 -12.50 -7.19
N ASN A 57 26.79 -12.46 -6.06
CA ASN A 57 26.81 -13.54 -5.08
C ASN A 57 26.27 -14.84 -5.70
N ASN A 58 27.00 -15.94 -5.47
CA ASN A 58 26.66 -17.26 -5.97
C ASN A 58 25.33 -17.83 -5.42
N LYS A 59 24.74 -17.20 -4.40
CA LYS A 59 23.39 -17.51 -3.91
C LYS A 59 22.28 -17.06 -4.87
N ILE A 60 22.55 -16.08 -5.73
CA ILE A 60 21.62 -15.68 -6.78
C ILE A 60 21.84 -16.64 -7.95
N THR A 61 20.87 -17.51 -8.20
CA THR A 61 20.94 -18.53 -9.27
C THR A 61 20.06 -18.21 -10.46
N ASP A 62 19.12 -17.27 -10.33
CA ASP A 62 18.23 -16.86 -11.41
C ASP A 62 18.99 -16.09 -12.49
N SER A 63 19.14 -16.71 -13.67
CA SER A 63 19.86 -16.14 -14.81
C SER A 63 19.29 -14.81 -15.28
N LYS A 64 17.96 -14.61 -15.22
CA LYS A 64 17.34 -13.34 -15.63
C LYS A 64 17.72 -12.22 -14.67
N VAL A 65 17.78 -12.51 -13.36
CA VAL A 65 18.23 -11.54 -12.35
C VAL A 65 19.72 -11.22 -12.54
N ILE A 66 20.54 -12.24 -12.76
CA ILE A 66 21.99 -12.09 -12.97
C ILE A 66 22.29 -11.22 -14.20
N GLU A 67 21.75 -11.55 -15.37
CA GLU A 67 21.97 -10.83 -16.63
C GLU A 67 21.68 -9.34 -16.52
N VAL A 68 20.71 -9.03 -15.67
CA VAL A 68 20.13 -7.72 -15.51
C VAL A 68 20.90 -6.90 -14.48
N VAL A 69 21.29 -7.51 -13.35
CA VAL A 69 22.13 -6.86 -12.33
C VAL A 69 23.55 -6.61 -12.85
N ILE A 70 24.13 -7.51 -13.66
CA ILE A 70 25.48 -7.33 -14.24
C ILE A 70 25.58 -6.07 -15.10
N LYS A 71 24.50 -5.66 -15.78
CA LYS A 71 24.50 -4.46 -16.64
C LYS A 71 24.73 -3.16 -15.84
N ILE A 72 24.48 -3.19 -14.53
CA ILE A 72 24.48 -2.02 -13.66
C ILE A 72 25.57 -2.11 -12.61
N LEU A 73 25.82 -3.31 -12.09
CA LEU A 73 26.85 -3.55 -11.10
C LEU A 73 28.23 -3.26 -11.72
N LYS A 74 28.79 -2.11 -11.34
CA LYS A 74 30.16 -1.73 -11.65
C LYS A 74 30.96 -1.79 -10.35
N PRO A 75 32.21 -2.29 -10.37
CA PRO A 75 33.09 -2.18 -9.22
C PRO A 75 33.20 -0.71 -8.78
N ASN A 76 32.85 -0.42 -7.53
CA ASN A 76 32.90 0.91 -6.96
C ASN A 76 33.28 0.80 -5.48
N SER A 77 34.59 0.87 -5.22
CA SER A 77 35.16 0.75 -3.87
C SER A 77 34.82 1.93 -2.96
N GLU A 78 34.62 3.12 -3.52
CA GLU A 78 34.23 4.30 -2.76
C GLU A 78 32.80 4.17 -2.24
N LEU A 79 31.86 3.80 -3.12
CA LEU A 79 30.48 3.52 -2.74
C LEU A 79 30.40 2.37 -1.73
N ALA A 80 31.16 1.30 -1.95
CA ALA A 80 31.26 0.18 -1.02
C ALA A 80 31.68 0.62 0.39
N GLY A 81 32.79 1.36 0.47
CA GLY A 81 33.30 1.87 1.74
C GLY A 81 32.34 2.85 2.41
N PHE A 82 31.65 3.69 1.64
CA PHE A 82 30.61 4.57 2.15
C PHE A 82 29.45 3.80 2.81
N ILE A 83 28.90 2.78 2.14
CA ILE A 83 27.80 1.97 2.68
C ILE A 83 28.26 1.18 3.91
N GLU A 84 29.44 0.56 3.86
CA GLU A 84 30.00 -0.15 5.00
C GLU A 84 30.18 0.77 6.20
N ALA A 85 30.71 1.98 5.99
CA ALA A 85 30.86 2.98 7.03
C ALA A 85 29.52 3.46 7.62
N GLU A 86 28.46 3.56 6.81
CA GLU A 86 27.13 3.95 7.31
C GLU A 86 26.40 2.83 8.05
N CYS A 87 26.52 1.59 7.58
CA CYS A 87 25.83 0.42 8.14
C CYS A 87 26.55 -0.20 9.36
N SER A 88 27.86 0.05 9.52
CA SER A 88 28.65 -0.41 10.67
C SER A 88 28.49 0.45 11.94
N LYS A 89 27.76 1.57 11.87
CA LYS A 89 27.48 2.44 13.01
C LYS A 89 26.56 1.76 14.02
N ASP A 90 26.76 2.08 15.31
CA ASP A 90 25.95 1.53 16.41
C ASP A 90 24.46 1.93 16.34
N SER A 91 24.14 3.05 15.67
CA SER A 91 22.77 3.55 15.54
C SER A 91 22.35 3.72 14.08
N TRP A 92 21.17 3.18 13.77
CA TRP A 92 20.54 3.26 12.46
C TRP A 92 19.53 4.40 12.35
N GLN A 93 19.45 5.27 13.37
CA GLN A 93 18.56 6.43 13.35
C GLN A 93 18.86 7.33 12.14
N GLY A 94 17.93 7.50 11.21
CA GLY A 94 18.13 8.30 10.00
C GLY A 94 18.93 7.64 8.90
N ILE A 95 19.14 6.32 8.95
CA ILE A 95 19.89 5.57 7.93
C ILE A 95 19.40 5.85 6.50
N ILE A 96 18.09 6.06 6.31
CA ILE A 96 17.51 6.34 4.99
C ILE A 96 18.06 7.65 4.43
N THR A 97 18.08 8.71 5.24
CA THR A 97 18.63 10.01 4.82
C THR A 97 20.16 9.99 4.69
N ARG A 98 20.86 9.05 5.33
CA ARG A 98 22.31 8.92 5.18
C ARG A 98 22.67 8.19 3.89
N LEU A 99 22.06 7.03 3.63
CA LEU A 99 22.28 6.25 2.41
C LEU A 99 21.71 6.95 1.17
N TRP A 100 20.55 7.61 1.30
CA TRP A 100 19.89 8.34 0.22
C TRP A 100 19.65 9.80 0.62
N PRO A 101 20.69 10.66 0.55
CA PRO A 101 20.64 12.04 1.03
C PRO A 101 19.68 12.95 0.24
N ASN A 102 19.29 12.54 -0.97
CA ASN A 102 18.38 13.31 -1.82
C ASN A 102 16.90 12.95 -1.64
N THR A 103 16.58 11.99 -0.75
CA THR A 103 15.20 11.58 -0.47
C THR A 103 14.37 12.75 0.06
N LYS A 104 13.22 13.01 -0.55
CA LYS A 104 12.33 14.13 -0.17
C LYS A 104 11.17 13.72 0.73
N TYR A 105 10.69 12.50 0.55
CA TYR A 105 9.61 11.91 1.32
C TYR A 105 9.69 10.39 1.19
N VAL A 106 8.94 9.67 2.03
CA VAL A 106 8.79 8.22 1.94
C VAL A 106 7.35 7.91 1.58
N ASP A 107 7.13 7.25 0.44
CA ASP A 107 5.81 6.80 0.00
C ASP A 107 5.45 5.49 0.70
N VAL A 108 4.49 5.54 1.61
CA VAL A 108 4.08 4.40 2.44
C VAL A 108 2.65 4.62 2.93
N VAL A 109 1.88 3.54 3.05
CA VAL A 109 0.55 3.59 3.65
C VAL A 109 0.69 3.68 5.18
N VAL A 110 0.45 4.87 5.75
CA VAL A 110 0.58 5.13 7.20
C VAL A 110 -0.73 5.65 7.80
N THR A 111 -1.84 5.00 7.43
CA THR A 111 -3.16 5.30 8.00
C THR A 111 -3.26 4.79 9.44
N GLU A 112 -4.35 5.12 10.13
CA GLU A 112 -4.60 4.71 11.52
C GLU A 112 -4.63 3.18 11.76
N ALA A 113 -4.55 2.36 10.71
CA ALA A 113 -4.42 0.91 10.82
C ALA A 113 -2.98 0.39 10.92
N MET A 114 -1.97 1.23 10.69
CA MET A 114 -0.55 0.88 10.85
C MET A 114 0.22 1.78 11.84
N PRO A 115 -0.35 2.18 13.00
CA PRO A 115 0.30 3.11 13.92
C PRO A 115 1.57 2.52 14.55
N GLN A 116 1.66 1.20 14.66
CA GLN A 116 2.79 0.48 15.26
C GLN A 116 4.11 0.70 14.53
N TYR A 117 4.07 0.99 13.22
CA TYR A 117 5.27 1.23 12.42
C TYR A 117 5.74 2.68 12.48
N ARG A 118 4.89 3.62 12.95
CA ARG A 118 5.21 5.05 12.95
C ARG A 118 6.49 5.37 13.72
N PRO A 119 6.70 4.91 14.97
CA PRO A 119 7.94 5.21 15.70
C PRO A 119 9.19 4.65 15.01
N MET A 120 9.10 3.47 14.38
CA MET A 120 10.22 2.89 13.63
C MET A 120 10.51 3.66 12.35
N LEU A 121 9.47 4.06 11.61
CA LEU A 121 9.63 4.90 10.43
C LEU A 121 10.24 6.24 10.81
N ASP A 122 9.76 6.90 11.85
CA ASP A 122 10.34 8.17 12.32
C ASP A 122 11.82 8.00 12.71
N TYR A 123 12.17 6.88 13.38
CA TYR A 123 13.54 6.54 13.74
C TYR A 123 14.44 6.38 12.51
N TYR A 124 14.07 5.59 11.51
CA TYR A 124 14.91 5.33 10.33
C TYR A 124 14.91 6.46 9.29
N CYS A 125 13.80 7.20 9.20
CA CYS A 125 13.60 8.27 8.21
C CYS A 125 14.09 9.65 8.70
N ASN A 126 14.41 9.80 9.99
CA ASN A 126 14.83 11.08 10.58
C ASN A 126 13.85 12.23 10.28
N SER A 127 12.55 11.99 10.50
CA SER A 127 11.48 12.96 10.26
C SER A 127 11.25 13.36 8.80
N LEU A 128 11.63 12.54 7.81
CA LEU A 128 11.15 12.73 6.44
C LEU A 128 9.61 12.67 6.39
N PRO A 129 8.94 13.48 5.54
CA PRO A 129 7.51 13.39 5.33
C PRO A 129 7.10 11.98 4.91
N LEU A 130 6.14 11.41 5.64
CA LEU A 130 5.51 10.14 5.29
C LEU A 130 4.27 10.44 4.45
N VAL A 131 4.27 9.98 3.20
CA VAL A 131 3.23 10.30 2.23
C VAL A 131 2.44 9.04 1.93
N SER A 132 1.12 9.11 2.07
CA SER A 132 0.22 8.07 1.58
C SER A 132 -0.58 8.62 0.41
N THR A 133 -0.30 8.10 -0.79
CA THR A 133 -0.80 8.64 -2.06
C THR A 133 -2.16 8.07 -2.45
N MET A 134 -2.37 6.77 -2.27
CA MET A 134 -3.52 6.06 -2.82
C MET A 134 -4.25 5.23 -1.76
N TYR A 135 -5.56 5.08 -1.97
CA TYR A 135 -6.42 4.15 -1.26
C TYR A 135 -7.02 3.18 -2.27
N ALA A 136 -6.68 1.90 -2.13
CA ALA A 136 -7.08 0.83 -3.04
C ALA A 136 -7.14 -0.52 -2.30
N SER A 137 -7.78 -1.49 -2.94
CA SER A 137 -7.75 -2.90 -2.55
C SER A 137 -7.71 -3.80 -3.79
N SER A 138 -7.65 -5.11 -3.58
CA SER A 138 -7.69 -6.10 -4.67
C SER A 138 -9.00 -6.05 -5.45
N GLU A 139 -10.09 -5.63 -4.79
CA GLU A 139 -11.44 -5.55 -5.35
C GLU A 139 -11.65 -4.30 -6.20
N CYS A 140 -11.02 -3.16 -5.86
CA CYS A 140 -11.20 -1.89 -6.56
C CYS A 140 -10.14 -0.85 -6.15
N PHE A 141 -9.78 0.04 -7.09
CA PHE A 141 -9.10 1.29 -6.78
C PHE A 141 -10.12 2.33 -6.32
N PHE A 142 -9.93 2.93 -5.15
CA PHE A 142 -10.97 3.77 -4.55
C PHE A 142 -10.70 5.26 -4.73
N GLY A 143 -9.53 5.72 -4.29
CA GLY A 143 -9.30 7.15 -4.12
C GLY A 143 -7.83 7.54 -3.97
N ILE A 144 -7.61 8.84 -3.95
CA ILE A 144 -6.27 9.45 -3.82
C ILE A 144 -6.26 10.49 -2.70
N ASN A 145 -5.09 10.68 -2.09
CA ASN A 145 -4.85 11.76 -1.16
C ASN A 145 -4.51 13.04 -1.94
N LEU A 146 -5.40 14.03 -1.90
CA LEU A 146 -5.20 15.31 -2.57
C LEU A 146 -4.24 16.26 -1.83
N ASN A 147 -3.89 15.95 -0.58
CA ASN A 147 -2.90 16.66 0.21
C ASN A 147 -1.81 15.69 0.71
N PRO A 148 -0.92 15.21 -0.17
CA PRO A 148 0.01 14.12 0.14
C PRO A 148 0.99 14.46 1.28
N LEU A 149 1.30 15.74 1.50
CA LEU A 149 2.23 16.20 2.53
C LEU A 149 1.57 16.50 3.89
N CYS A 150 0.28 16.18 4.06
CA CYS A 150 -0.38 16.31 5.36
C CYS A 150 0.25 15.38 6.40
N LYS A 151 -0.04 15.65 7.68
CA LYS A 151 0.39 14.75 8.75
C LYS A 151 -0.29 13.39 8.56
N PRO A 152 0.37 12.27 8.90
CA PRO A 152 -0.23 10.94 8.82
C PRO A 152 -1.57 10.79 9.57
N SER A 153 -1.79 11.55 10.65
CA SER A 153 -3.06 11.58 11.40
C SER A 153 -4.19 12.35 10.72
N GLU A 154 -3.89 13.15 9.70
CA GLU A 154 -4.82 14.02 8.98
C GLU A 154 -5.13 13.51 7.56
N VAL A 155 -4.58 12.34 7.20
CA VAL A 155 -4.74 11.75 5.87
C VAL A 155 -6.22 11.53 5.58
N SER A 156 -6.65 12.04 4.43
CA SER A 156 -7.98 11.83 3.88
C SER A 156 -7.89 11.48 2.40
N TYR A 157 -8.66 10.48 1.99
CA TYR A 157 -8.72 10.02 0.61
C TYR A 157 -9.99 10.53 -0.05
N THR A 158 -9.84 11.13 -1.22
CA THR A 158 -10.96 11.53 -2.06
C THR A 158 -11.27 10.38 -2.99
N LEU A 159 -12.48 9.82 -2.89
CA LEU A 159 -12.91 8.76 -3.80
C LEU A 159 -13.06 9.31 -5.22
N ILE A 160 -12.56 8.55 -6.19
CA ILE A 160 -12.64 8.92 -7.60
C ILE A 160 -13.91 8.30 -8.19
N PRO A 161 -14.97 9.08 -8.48
CA PRO A 161 -16.31 8.54 -8.79
C PRO A 161 -16.37 7.66 -10.04
N THR A 162 -15.35 7.71 -10.90
CA THR A 162 -15.27 6.90 -12.13
C THR A 162 -14.68 5.50 -11.91
N MET A 163 -14.17 5.18 -10.71
CA MET A 163 -13.53 3.88 -10.44
C MET A 163 -14.54 2.76 -10.13
N GLY A 164 -15.74 3.13 -9.67
CA GLY A 164 -16.80 2.21 -9.32
C GLY A 164 -18.00 2.98 -8.77
N TYR A 165 -19.11 2.26 -8.56
CA TYR A 165 -20.25 2.82 -7.86
C TYR A 165 -20.08 2.58 -6.36
N PHE A 166 -20.14 3.64 -5.56
CA PHE A 166 -19.85 3.62 -4.13
C PHE A 166 -21.11 3.92 -3.32
N GLU A 167 -21.47 2.97 -2.48
CA GLU A 167 -22.56 3.06 -1.50
C GLU A 167 -21.97 2.95 -0.08
N PHE A 168 -22.71 3.46 0.90
CA PHE A 168 -22.24 3.58 2.27
C PHE A 168 -23.29 3.07 3.24
N LEU A 169 -22.91 2.11 4.09
CA LEU A 169 -23.77 1.62 5.17
C LEU A 169 -23.46 2.39 6.47
N PRO A 170 -24.41 3.15 7.04
CA PRO A 170 -24.15 3.95 8.24
C PRO A 170 -23.86 3.08 9.47
N ILE A 171 -22.76 3.36 10.16
CA ILE A 171 -22.42 2.69 11.42
C ILE A 171 -22.95 3.54 12.58
N HIS A 172 -23.95 3.03 13.28
CA HIS A 172 -24.47 3.62 14.50
C HIS A 172 -23.77 2.97 15.69
N ARG A 173 -22.93 3.70 16.42
CA ARG A 173 -22.41 3.24 17.71
C ARG A 173 -23.56 3.28 18.73
N SER A 174 -24.25 2.16 18.93
CA SER A 174 -25.09 1.99 20.12
C SER A 174 -24.19 1.88 21.36
N ASN A 175 -24.61 2.48 22.47
CA ASN A 175 -23.94 2.39 23.79
C ASN A 175 -24.06 1.00 24.45
N GLU A 176 -24.42 -0.03 23.69
CA GLU A 176 -24.43 -1.41 24.17
C GLU A 176 -23.09 -2.04 23.76
N PHE A 177 -22.40 -2.66 24.72
CA PHE A 177 -21.18 -3.42 24.50
C PHE A 177 -21.31 -4.31 23.25
N ILE A 178 -20.66 -3.94 22.15
CA ILE A 178 -20.54 -4.79 20.97
C ILE A 178 -19.41 -5.77 21.24
N ASP A 179 -19.75 -6.88 21.88
CA ASP A 179 -18.90 -8.06 22.03
C ASP A 179 -19.04 -9.02 20.83
N SER A 180 -19.47 -8.52 19.66
CA SER A 180 -19.69 -9.33 18.48
C SER A 180 -18.99 -8.75 17.25
N ILE A 181 -17.83 -9.33 16.97
CA ILE A 181 -17.13 -9.31 15.69
C ILE A 181 -18.08 -9.90 14.63
N SER A 182 -18.78 -9.04 13.90
CA SER A 182 -19.69 -9.44 12.83
C SER A 182 -18.89 -9.80 11.59
N ILE A 183 -18.97 -11.09 11.19
CA ILE A 183 -18.57 -11.57 9.85
C ILE A 183 -19.18 -10.61 8.80
N PRO A 184 -18.52 -10.31 7.66
CA PRO A 184 -19.18 -9.64 6.55
C PRO A 184 -20.28 -10.57 6.05
N THR A 185 -21.47 -10.45 6.63
CA THR A 185 -22.67 -11.14 6.16
C THR A 185 -23.11 -10.46 4.88
N PRO A 186 -23.72 -11.21 3.96
CA PRO A 186 -24.45 -10.61 2.84
C PRO A 186 -25.35 -9.49 3.37
N LEU A 187 -25.52 -8.42 2.59
CA LEU A 187 -26.46 -7.37 2.94
C LEU A 187 -27.84 -7.99 3.14
N ASN A 188 -28.47 -7.70 4.27
CA ASN A 188 -29.87 -8.06 4.47
C ASN A 188 -30.76 -6.99 3.84
N GLU A 189 -32.03 -7.28 3.55
CA GLU A 189 -32.97 -6.33 2.93
C GLU A 189 -33.07 -4.98 3.68
N LYS A 190 -32.91 -5.00 5.00
CA LYS A 190 -32.89 -3.78 5.83
C LYS A 190 -31.64 -2.94 5.63
N ASP A 191 -30.49 -3.57 5.36
CA ASP A 191 -29.23 -2.88 5.12
C ASP A 191 -29.24 -2.25 3.72
N GLU A 192 -29.77 -2.97 2.73
CA GLU A 192 -29.94 -2.45 1.36
C GLU A 192 -30.82 -1.20 1.30
N GLN A 193 -31.84 -1.11 2.16
CA GLN A 193 -32.71 0.07 2.28
C GLN A 193 -32.03 1.26 2.98
N GLN A 194 -30.91 1.04 3.67
CA GLN A 194 -30.18 2.07 4.42
C GLN A 194 -28.91 2.55 3.71
N LEU A 195 -28.58 1.98 2.56
CA LEU A 195 -27.44 2.41 1.77
C LEU A 195 -27.60 3.87 1.35
N ILE A 196 -26.51 4.62 1.52
CA ILE A 196 -26.42 6.02 1.17
C ILE A 196 -25.47 6.14 -0.01
N ASP A 197 -25.85 6.95 -1.00
CA ASP A 197 -24.99 7.24 -2.15
C ASP A 197 -23.80 8.09 -1.75
N LEU A 198 -22.74 8.06 -2.58
CA LEU A 198 -21.51 8.82 -2.36
C LEU A 198 -21.75 10.31 -2.05
N VAL A 199 -22.76 10.93 -2.66
CA VAL A 199 -23.02 12.37 -2.48
C VAL A 199 -23.79 12.72 -1.20
N ASP A 200 -24.46 11.73 -0.59
CA ASP A 200 -25.39 11.93 0.52
C ASP A 200 -24.78 11.58 1.90
N VAL A 201 -23.51 11.18 1.93
CA VAL A 201 -22.76 10.96 3.16
C VAL A 201 -22.66 12.25 3.98
N LYS A 202 -22.50 12.14 5.31
CA LYS A 202 -22.47 13.29 6.24
C LYS A 202 -21.11 13.44 6.92
N ILE A 203 -20.60 14.67 7.00
CA ILE A 203 -19.34 14.98 7.70
C ILE A 203 -19.38 14.44 9.13
N GLY A 204 -18.30 13.78 9.55
CA GLY A 204 -18.12 13.22 10.89
C GLY A 204 -18.78 11.86 11.10
N GLN A 205 -19.69 11.43 10.22
CA GLN A 205 -20.33 10.12 10.32
C GLN A 205 -19.40 9.00 9.82
N GLU A 206 -19.46 7.85 10.51
CA GLU A 206 -18.75 6.62 10.14
C GLU A 206 -19.66 5.72 9.29
N TYR A 207 -19.08 5.16 8.23
CA TYR A 207 -19.75 4.30 7.27
C TYR A 207 -18.88 3.09 6.93
N GLU A 208 -19.52 1.97 6.61
CA GLU A 208 -18.86 0.87 5.92
C GLU A 208 -18.97 1.07 4.39
N LEU A 209 -17.85 0.86 3.69
CA LEU A 209 -17.79 0.98 2.25
C LEU A 209 -18.41 -0.23 1.53
N VAL A 210 -19.37 0.03 0.64
CA VAL A 210 -20.00 -0.93 -0.26
C VAL A 210 -19.71 -0.53 -1.70
N VAL A 211 -19.29 -1.49 -2.53
CA VAL A 211 -18.85 -1.20 -3.90
C VAL A 211 -19.54 -2.07 -4.94
N THR A 212 -19.86 -1.44 -6.08
CA THR A 212 -20.21 -2.13 -7.32
C THR A 212 -19.15 -1.80 -8.38
N THR A 213 -18.55 -2.83 -8.97
CA THR A 213 -17.36 -2.70 -9.85
C THR A 213 -17.64 -3.20 -11.27
N TYR A 214 -16.86 -2.70 -12.23
CA TYR A 214 -16.90 -3.17 -13.63
C TYR A 214 -16.60 -4.67 -13.78
N SER A 215 -15.89 -5.25 -12.82
CA SER A 215 -15.53 -6.67 -12.80
C SER A 215 -16.65 -7.59 -12.28
N GLY A 216 -17.84 -7.05 -11.98
CA GLY A 216 -19.01 -7.84 -11.62
C GLY A 216 -19.20 -8.10 -10.13
N LEU A 217 -18.55 -7.31 -9.26
CA LEU A 217 -18.95 -7.25 -7.85
C LEU A 217 -20.15 -6.29 -7.75
N TYR A 218 -21.23 -6.73 -7.10
CA TYR A 218 -22.45 -5.93 -6.92
C TYR A 218 -22.72 -5.78 -5.44
N ARG A 219 -22.83 -4.53 -4.98
CA ARG A 219 -23.07 -4.18 -3.57
C ARG A 219 -22.18 -4.96 -2.60
N TYR A 220 -20.91 -5.10 -2.95
CA TYR A 220 -19.95 -5.87 -2.19
C TYR A 220 -19.46 -5.07 -0.97
N ARG A 221 -19.64 -5.63 0.23
CA ARG A 221 -19.12 -5.06 1.48
C ARG A 221 -17.61 -5.26 1.55
N VAL A 222 -16.85 -4.17 1.45
CA VAL A 222 -15.38 -4.21 1.52
C VAL A 222 -14.88 -4.48 2.95
N GLY A 223 -15.73 -4.18 3.94
CA GLY A 223 -15.39 -4.23 5.37
C GLY A 223 -14.47 -3.08 5.81
N HIS A 224 -14.34 -2.03 5.00
CA HIS A 224 -13.59 -0.82 5.36
C HIS A 224 -14.51 0.19 6.03
N VAL A 225 -14.13 0.64 7.22
CA VAL A 225 -14.83 1.69 7.96
C VAL A 225 -14.16 3.02 7.68
N LEU A 226 -14.95 3.95 7.14
CA LEU A 226 -14.53 5.26 6.68
C LEU A 226 -15.30 6.34 7.44
N ARG A 227 -14.62 7.40 7.84
CA ARG A 227 -15.26 8.60 8.41
C ARG A 227 -15.16 9.75 7.43
N VAL A 228 -16.28 10.42 7.16
CA VAL A 228 -16.29 11.58 6.26
C VAL A 228 -15.54 12.74 6.92
N ALA A 229 -14.45 13.17 6.29
CA ALA A 229 -13.58 14.25 6.77
C ALA A 229 -13.97 15.62 6.18
N GLY A 230 -14.54 15.63 4.98
CA GLY A 230 -14.87 16.85 4.25
C GLY A 230 -15.21 16.55 2.80
N TYR A 231 -15.16 17.56 1.94
CA TYR A 231 -15.41 17.42 0.51
C TYR A 231 -14.38 18.18 -0.31
N LYS A 232 -13.97 17.58 -1.43
CA LYS A 232 -13.36 18.29 -2.54
C LYS A 232 -14.44 18.56 -3.58
N ASN A 233 -14.86 19.81 -3.69
CA ASN A 233 -16.06 20.18 -4.47
C ASN A 233 -17.26 19.36 -3.92
N ASN A 234 -17.86 18.50 -4.75
CA ASN A 234 -18.95 17.61 -4.34
C ASN A 234 -18.50 16.18 -4.01
N ALA A 235 -17.20 15.85 -4.18
CA ALA A 235 -16.69 14.52 -3.88
C ALA A 235 -16.27 14.43 -2.40
N PRO A 236 -16.81 13.49 -1.61
CA PRO A 236 -16.43 13.33 -0.22
C PRO A 236 -14.98 12.85 -0.06
N GLN A 237 -14.38 13.27 1.05
CA GLN A 237 -13.06 12.84 1.50
C GLN A 237 -13.22 12.02 2.78
N PHE A 238 -12.48 10.93 2.90
CA PHE A 238 -12.62 9.98 4.00
C PHE A 238 -11.32 9.75 4.75
N ASN A 239 -11.39 9.77 6.08
CA ASN A 239 -10.35 9.16 6.92
C ASN A 239 -10.60 7.65 6.97
N PHE A 240 -9.54 6.87 6.76
CA PHE A 240 -9.59 5.43 6.99
C PHE A 240 -9.49 5.15 8.50
N ILE A 241 -10.52 4.53 9.07
CA ILE A 241 -10.57 4.24 10.52
C ILE A 241 -10.02 2.85 10.79
N ARG A 242 -10.66 1.82 10.20
CA ARG A 242 -10.30 0.42 10.41
C ARG A 242 -10.84 -0.46 9.31
N ARG A 243 -10.31 -1.69 9.22
CA ARG A 243 -11.02 -2.79 8.56
C ARG A 243 -11.74 -3.60 9.65
N GLU A 244 -13.00 -3.92 9.42
CA GLU A 244 -13.74 -4.81 10.32
C GLU A 244 -13.06 -6.18 10.40
N ASN A 245 -13.16 -6.81 11.57
CA ASN A 245 -12.67 -8.14 11.88
C ASN A 245 -11.14 -8.34 11.92
N VAL A 246 -10.32 -7.32 11.68
CA VAL A 246 -8.85 -7.45 11.79
C VAL A 246 -8.37 -7.14 13.20
N ILE A 247 -7.68 -8.10 13.84
CA ILE A 247 -7.14 -7.97 15.20
C ILE A 247 -5.61 -7.91 15.20
N LEU A 248 -4.96 -8.57 14.25
CA LEU A 248 -3.50 -8.57 14.08
C LEU A 248 -3.16 -8.43 12.60
N SER A 249 -2.23 -7.54 12.30
CA SER A 249 -1.69 -7.32 10.95
C SER A 249 -0.24 -6.84 11.07
N ILE A 250 0.67 -7.51 10.38
CA ILE A 250 2.11 -7.20 10.34
C ILE A 250 2.50 -6.62 8.97
N ASP A 251 1.91 -7.12 7.89
CA ASP A 251 2.12 -6.61 6.53
C ASP A 251 0.79 -6.60 5.77
N LEU A 252 0.57 -7.52 4.84
CA LEU A 252 -0.72 -7.72 4.18
C LEU A 252 -1.60 -8.72 4.92
N ASP A 253 -1.03 -9.46 5.88
CA ASP A 253 -1.74 -10.45 6.66
C ASP A 253 -2.80 -9.80 7.55
N LYS A 254 -3.97 -10.42 7.59
CA LYS A 254 -5.12 -9.95 8.34
C LYS A 254 -5.63 -11.12 9.15
N THR A 255 -5.28 -11.12 10.43
CA THR A 255 -5.69 -12.16 11.37
C THR A 255 -6.93 -11.70 12.13
N ASN A 256 -8.02 -12.46 11.96
CA ASN A 256 -9.28 -12.26 12.67
C ASN A 256 -9.31 -13.13 13.93
N GLU A 257 -10.24 -12.88 14.85
CA GLU A 257 -10.27 -13.56 16.16
C GLU A 257 -10.47 -15.07 16.02
N PHE A 258 -11.15 -15.51 14.96
CA PHE A 258 -11.35 -16.92 14.63
C PHE A 258 -10.04 -17.69 14.38
N GLY A 259 -8.94 -17.02 14.00
CA GLY A 259 -7.63 -17.67 13.87
C GLY A 259 -6.97 -18.01 15.20
N LYS A 260 -7.30 -17.29 16.29
CA LYS A 260 -6.72 -17.49 17.62
C LYS A 260 -7.16 -18.81 18.28
N PRO A 261 -8.45 -19.20 18.35
CA PRO A 261 -8.84 -20.48 18.96
C PRO A 261 -8.32 -21.68 18.17
N PHE A 262 -8.19 -21.59 16.84
CA PHE A 262 -7.55 -22.66 16.05
C PHE A 262 -6.03 -22.73 16.27
N ALA A 263 -5.35 -21.59 16.46
CA ALA A 263 -3.93 -21.56 16.78
C ALA A 263 -3.66 -22.03 18.23
N SER A 264 -4.45 -21.59 19.20
CA SER A 264 -4.31 -21.98 20.60
C SER A 264 -4.69 -23.45 20.82
N SER A 265 -5.75 -23.95 20.20
CA SER A 265 -6.12 -25.37 20.26
C SER A 265 -5.07 -26.29 19.63
N ARG A 266 -4.45 -25.89 18.50
CA ARG A 266 -3.28 -26.61 17.92
C ARG A 266 -2.03 -26.54 18.79
N SER A 267 -1.85 -25.45 19.53
CA SER A 267 -0.74 -25.29 20.47
C SER A 267 -0.93 -26.20 21.68
N LEU A 268 -2.15 -26.26 22.22
CA LEU A 268 -2.52 -27.11 23.36
C LEU A 268 -2.44 -28.61 23.00
N THR A 269 -2.89 -29.02 21.81
CA THR A 269 -2.74 -30.41 21.34
C THR A 269 -1.29 -30.81 21.05
N LYS A 270 -0.39 -29.84 20.79
CA LYS A 270 1.05 -30.12 20.71
C LYS A 270 1.69 -30.23 22.09
N ILE A 271 1.19 -29.52 23.10
CA ILE A 271 1.71 -29.59 24.47
C ILE A 271 1.27 -30.89 25.18
N GLU A 272 0.04 -31.37 24.93
CA GLU A 272 -0.44 -32.65 25.48
C GLU A 272 0.26 -33.89 24.91
N LYS A 273 0.93 -33.78 23.76
CA LYS A 273 1.74 -34.88 23.19
C LYS A 273 3.14 -35.02 23.80
N PHE A 274 3.50 -34.17 24.75
CA PHE A 274 4.81 -34.17 25.43
C PHE A 274 4.75 -34.41 26.94
N ASN A 275 3.61 -34.89 27.48
CA ASN A 275 3.51 -35.45 28.82
C ASN A 275 3.11 -36.93 28.76
#